data_AF-G7ZYM5-F1
#
_entry.id   AF-G7ZYM5-F1
#
_cell.length_a   1.000
_cell.length_b   1.000
_cell.length_c   1.000
_cell.angle_alpha   90.00
_cell.angle_beta   90.00
_cell.angle_gamma   90.00
#
_symmetry.space_group_name_H-M   'P 1'
#
loop_
_entity.id
_entity.type
_entity.pdbx_description
1 polymer ?
#
loop_
_entity_poly.entity_id
_entity_poly.type
_entity_poly.pdbx_seq_one_letter_code
_entity_poly.pdbx_strand_id
1 'polypeptide(L)'
;MAKLYSWLFILSASIYYYFFTCLAVSSKKNLTTDEFSLLAFKSSITLDPYHILSNWSISTSASSFSSCNWVGVTCDEHHGRVNALNLSNMGLEGNISPQLGNLSFLVVLDLHGNSFHGELPHELFQLHNRLKMLDLSNNDFVGEIPKGIGDLTQLRFVNLQYNMLTGNILMFNNSSLQYLYLGYNNMTGILPTNICLGLPNLRSLYLYANDFSGMMPNVWRDCKELEELELSKNNFDKGRIPADIGKLTKLQSLYLAKNNLEASRITECNHTLSASDLRDPEISSLIASKMKEFHNLHMPGAKKAQIWQRMRKWLNHAKSLCSQKDIINFGLDNLDAELSMLRALLSEEYQEIGFCHNDLQYGNIMMDEETRSITLIDYEYSSYNPVAYDLANHFCEMAANYHTDTPHVLDYSKYPDLEERRRFIYTYLSSEGEKPSGAQVDQLANLVEKYTLANHLFWGLWGLISSYVNTIDFDYKEYSRQRFKQYHLKKPTLLA
;
A
#
# COMPACT_ATOMS: atom_id res chain seq x y z
N MET A 1 -20.71 -2.18 -90.88
CA MET A 1 -20.93 -3.40 -90.06
C MET A 1 -19.66 -4.00 -89.46
N ALA A 2 -18.47 -3.89 -90.07
CA ALA A 2 -17.24 -4.48 -89.50
C ALA A 2 -16.61 -3.73 -88.29
N LYS A 3 -16.95 -2.45 -88.05
CA LYS A 3 -16.38 -1.68 -86.92
C LYS A 3 -17.12 -1.83 -85.59
N LEU A 4 -18.35 -2.37 -85.58
CA LEU A 4 -19.12 -2.61 -84.34
C LEU A 4 -18.70 -3.92 -83.64
N TYR A 5 -18.27 -4.93 -84.40
CA TYR A 5 -17.88 -6.24 -83.84
C TYR A 5 -16.53 -6.22 -83.11
N SER A 6 -15.62 -5.31 -83.49
CA SER A 6 -14.30 -5.17 -82.83
C SER A 6 -14.38 -4.58 -81.42
N TRP A 7 -15.40 -3.75 -81.14
CA TRP A 7 -15.57 -3.14 -79.81
C TRP A 7 -16.28 -4.09 -78.83
N LEU A 8 -17.18 -4.96 -79.32
CA LEU A 8 -17.84 -6.00 -78.53
C LEU A 8 -16.88 -7.13 -78.11
N PHE A 9 -15.83 -7.41 -78.87
CA PHE A 9 -14.80 -8.40 -78.50
C PHE A 9 -13.82 -7.89 -77.43
N ILE A 10 -13.48 -6.60 -77.45
CA ILE A 10 -12.55 -6.01 -76.46
C ILE A 10 -13.25 -5.79 -75.11
N LEU A 11 -14.56 -5.46 -75.11
CA LEU A 11 -15.37 -5.36 -73.89
C LEU A 11 -15.65 -6.73 -73.25
N SER A 12 -15.84 -7.80 -74.04
CA SER A 12 -16.07 -9.15 -73.49
C SER A 12 -14.79 -9.80 -72.93
N ALA A 13 -13.61 -9.55 -73.53
CA ALA A 13 -12.33 -10.04 -73.02
C ALA A 13 -11.88 -9.31 -71.74
N SER A 14 -12.17 -8.02 -71.60
CA SER A 14 -11.87 -7.25 -70.38
C SER A 14 -12.84 -7.57 -69.24
N ILE A 15 -14.12 -7.84 -69.53
CA ILE A 15 -15.07 -8.35 -68.54
C ILE A 15 -14.68 -9.75 -68.06
N TYR A 16 -14.19 -10.65 -68.95
CA TYR A 16 -13.70 -11.98 -68.54
C TYR A 16 -12.40 -11.91 -67.71
N TYR A 17 -11.49 -10.98 -68.00
CA TYR A 17 -10.27 -10.77 -67.19
C TYR A 17 -10.62 -10.25 -65.78
N TYR A 18 -11.57 -9.30 -65.67
CA TYR A 18 -12.07 -8.83 -64.37
C TYR A 18 -12.93 -9.87 -63.62
N PHE A 19 -13.63 -10.77 -64.33
CA PHE A 19 -14.37 -11.87 -63.71
C PHE A 19 -13.45 -12.98 -63.19
N PHE A 20 -12.30 -13.24 -63.84
CA PHE A 20 -11.35 -14.26 -63.40
C PHE A 20 -10.32 -13.78 -62.37
N THR A 21 -10.03 -12.47 -62.27
CA THR A 21 -9.23 -11.94 -61.15
C THR A 21 -10.02 -11.76 -59.84
N CYS A 22 -11.34 -11.98 -59.86
CA CYS A 22 -12.18 -12.05 -58.66
C CYS A 22 -12.55 -13.48 -58.23
N LEU A 23 -11.87 -14.49 -58.79
CA LEU A 23 -11.89 -15.88 -58.29
C LEU A 23 -10.53 -16.32 -57.71
N ALA A 24 -9.74 -15.35 -57.24
CA ALA A 24 -8.92 -15.62 -56.07
C ALA A 24 -9.89 -15.76 -54.89
N VAL A 25 -10.38 -16.97 -54.68
CA VAL A 25 -11.03 -17.40 -53.45
C VAL A 25 -10.05 -17.08 -52.32
N SER A 26 -10.18 -15.89 -51.72
CA SER A 26 -9.74 -15.69 -50.36
C SER A 26 -10.57 -16.67 -49.55
N SER A 27 -9.96 -17.79 -49.15
CA SER A 27 -10.54 -18.62 -48.12
C SER A 27 -10.75 -17.69 -46.92
N LYS A 28 -11.99 -17.24 -46.67
CA LYS A 28 -12.32 -16.60 -45.40
C LYS A 28 -12.04 -17.66 -44.34
N LYS A 29 -10.86 -17.60 -43.73
CA LYS A 29 -10.49 -18.42 -42.59
C LYS A 29 -11.45 -17.98 -41.48
N ASN A 30 -12.31 -18.89 -41.03
CA ASN A 30 -13.26 -18.59 -39.95
C ASN A 30 -12.48 -18.52 -38.63
N LEU A 31 -11.91 -17.35 -38.32
CA LEU A 31 -11.31 -17.06 -37.03
C LEU A 31 -12.41 -17.07 -35.96
N THR A 32 -12.11 -17.61 -34.78
CA THR A 32 -13.02 -17.44 -33.64
C THR A 32 -12.99 -15.97 -33.19
N THR A 33 -14.07 -15.50 -32.53
CA THR A 33 -14.09 -14.16 -31.94
C THR A 33 -12.89 -13.93 -31.01
N ASP A 34 -12.51 -14.95 -30.24
CA ASP A 34 -11.39 -14.85 -29.30
C ASP A 34 -10.05 -14.70 -30.02
N GLU A 35 -9.83 -15.50 -31.08
CA GLU A 35 -8.62 -15.42 -31.90
C GLU A 35 -8.51 -14.05 -32.58
N PHE A 36 -9.60 -13.55 -33.14
CA PHE A 36 -9.65 -12.22 -33.73
C PHE A 36 -9.35 -11.12 -32.71
N SER A 37 -9.97 -11.17 -31.52
CA SER A 37 -9.73 -10.21 -30.44
C SER A 37 -8.27 -10.19 -29.98
N LEU A 38 -7.67 -11.36 -29.80
CA LEU A 38 -6.27 -11.48 -29.40
C LEU A 38 -5.31 -11.02 -30.51
N LEU A 39 -5.60 -11.30 -31.78
CA LEU A 39 -4.78 -10.77 -32.90
C LEU A 39 -4.90 -9.25 -33.05
N ALA A 40 -6.10 -8.69 -32.83
CA ALA A 40 -6.30 -7.24 -32.78
C ALA A 40 -5.53 -6.60 -31.61
N PHE A 41 -5.54 -7.26 -30.45
CA PHE A 41 -4.71 -6.83 -29.32
C PHE A 41 -3.22 -6.88 -29.65
N LYS A 42 -2.72 -7.98 -30.23
CA LYS A 42 -1.35 -8.07 -30.71
C LYS A 42 -0.97 -6.96 -31.70
N SER A 43 -1.88 -6.57 -32.61
CA SER A 43 -1.62 -5.46 -33.53
C SER A 43 -1.56 -4.09 -32.86
N SER A 44 -2.02 -3.98 -31.61
CA SER A 44 -1.94 -2.77 -30.80
C SER A 44 -0.67 -2.71 -29.95
N ILE A 45 0.17 -3.75 -29.99
CA ILE A 45 1.47 -3.82 -29.32
C ILE A 45 2.51 -3.16 -30.23
N THR A 46 3.13 -2.10 -29.73
CA THR A 46 4.18 -1.34 -30.43
C THR A 46 5.56 -1.93 -30.21
N LEU A 47 5.81 -2.54 -29.05
CA LEU A 47 7.08 -3.17 -28.71
C LEU A 47 6.86 -4.52 -28.01
N ASP A 48 7.53 -5.55 -28.52
CA ASP A 48 7.62 -6.89 -27.91
C ASP A 48 9.10 -7.31 -27.93
N PRO A 49 9.89 -6.85 -26.93
CA PRO A 49 11.35 -6.93 -26.98
C PRO A 49 11.89 -8.37 -26.90
N TYR A 50 11.10 -9.28 -26.31
CA TYR A 50 11.47 -10.68 -26.14
C TYR A 50 10.72 -11.61 -27.08
N HIS A 51 9.98 -11.07 -28.05
CA HIS A 51 9.16 -11.83 -29.00
C HIS A 51 8.19 -12.80 -28.30
N ILE A 52 7.64 -12.38 -27.17
CA ILE A 52 6.72 -13.14 -26.33
C ILE A 52 5.46 -13.54 -27.13
N LEU A 53 4.96 -12.63 -27.95
CA LEU A 53 3.74 -12.83 -28.74
C LEU A 53 4.03 -13.50 -30.08
N SER A 54 5.24 -14.02 -30.31
CA SER A 54 5.63 -14.66 -31.57
C SER A 54 4.72 -15.84 -31.95
N ASN A 55 4.25 -16.63 -30.97
CA ASN A 55 3.38 -17.78 -31.22
C ASN A 55 1.90 -17.42 -31.46
N TRP A 56 1.51 -16.15 -31.28
CA TRP A 56 0.17 -15.64 -31.61
C TRP A 56 0.06 -15.49 -33.13
N SER A 57 -0.28 -16.59 -33.79
CA SER A 57 -0.34 -16.68 -35.25
C SER A 57 -1.48 -17.60 -35.69
N ILE A 58 -1.98 -17.35 -36.90
CA ILE A 58 -3.02 -18.15 -37.51
C ILE A 58 -2.39 -19.47 -37.98
N SER A 59 -2.65 -20.58 -37.27
CA SER A 59 -2.16 -21.90 -37.68
C SER A 59 -2.88 -22.39 -38.95
N THR A 60 -2.14 -23.03 -39.87
CA THR A 60 -2.64 -23.50 -41.17
C THR A 60 -3.23 -24.91 -41.15
N SER A 61 -3.20 -25.63 -40.01
CA SER A 61 -3.72 -27.00 -39.91
C SER A 61 -5.08 -27.06 -39.23
N ALA A 62 -6.10 -27.53 -39.94
CA ALA A 62 -7.51 -27.62 -39.54
C ALA A 62 -7.82 -28.68 -38.44
N SER A 63 -6.84 -29.10 -37.65
CA SER A 63 -7.05 -30.08 -36.57
C SER A 63 -6.74 -29.43 -35.21
N SER A 64 -7.85 -29.12 -34.52
CA SER A 64 -8.00 -28.71 -33.11
C SER A 64 -7.35 -27.40 -32.65
N PHE A 65 -8.20 -26.39 -32.39
CA PHE A 65 -8.15 -25.35 -31.36
C PHE A 65 -6.76 -24.87 -30.91
N SER A 66 -6.42 -23.60 -30.89
CA SER A 66 -7.20 -22.37 -30.70
C SER A 66 -6.16 -21.40 -30.11
N SER A 67 -6.45 -20.12 -30.02
CA SER A 67 -5.63 -19.18 -29.24
C SER A 67 -5.26 -19.66 -27.82
N CYS A 68 -5.90 -20.70 -27.29
CA CYS A 68 -5.58 -21.38 -26.02
C CYS A 68 -4.13 -21.86 -25.83
N ASN A 69 -3.36 -22.10 -26.91
CA ASN A 69 -1.95 -22.47 -26.79
C ASN A 69 -0.99 -21.26 -26.90
N TRP A 70 -1.54 -20.06 -27.09
CA TRP A 70 -0.75 -18.85 -27.19
C TRP A 70 -0.20 -18.46 -25.82
N VAL A 71 1.00 -17.88 -25.82
CA VAL A 71 1.62 -17.44 -24.56
C VAL A 71 0.66 -16.50 -23.83
N GLY A 72 0.45 -16.78 -22.54
CA GLY A 72 -0.42 -15.98 -21.67
C GLY A 72 -1.92 -16.23 -21.83
N VAL A 73 -2.37 -17.08 -22.75
CA VAL A 73 -3.79 -17.38 -22.96
C VAL A 73 -4.16 -18.69 -22.25
N THR A 74 -5.25 -18.67 -21.49
CA THR A 74 -5.89 -19.87 -20.94
C THR A 74 -7.33 -19.93 -21.40
N CYS A 75 -7.80 -21.14 -21.69
CA CYS A 75 -9.18 -21.38 -22.10
C CYS A 75 -9.94 -22.22 -21.09
N ASP A 76 -11.25 -22.01 -21.07
CA ASP A 76 -12.20 -22.84 -20.34
C ASP A 76 -12.28 -24.25 -20.95
N GLU A 77 -12.15 -25.28 -20.10
CA GLU A 77 -12.11 -26.68 -20.52
C GLU A 77 -13.42 -27.16 -21.17
N HIS A 78 -14.55 -26.54 -20.83
CA HIS A 78 -15.87 -26.96 -21.32
C HIS A 78 -16.21 -26.35 -22.69
N HIS A 79 -15.87 -25.08 -22.91
CA HIS A 79 -16.26 -24.34 -24.10
C HIS A 79 -15.11 -24.07 -25.08
N GLY A 80 -13.86 -24.27 -24.67
CA GLY A 80 -12.68 -23.94 -25.47
C GLY A 80 -12.53 -22.44 -25.76
N ARG A 81 -13.12 -21.60 -24.90
CA ARG A 81 -13.14 -20.13 -25.00
C ARG A 81 -12.12 -19.52 -24.04
N VAL A 82 -11.53 -18.40 -24.40
CA VAL A 82 -10.53 -17.72 -23.57
C VAL A 82 -11.16 -17.25 -22.26
N ASN A 83 -10.64 -17.77 -21.15
CA ASN A 83 -11.09 -17.42 -19.80
C ASN A 83 -10.03 -16.67 -18.97
N ALA A 84 -8.76 -16.70 -19.40
CA ALA A 84 -7.69 -15.95 -18.76
C ALA A 84 -6.73 -15.40 -19.81
N LEU A 85 -6.34 -14.13 -19.66
CA LEU A 85 -5.23 -13.51 -20.38
C LEU A 85 -4.25 -12.95 -19.34
N ASN A 86 -3.08 -13.58 -19.21
CA ASN A 86 -2.00 -13.14 -18.35
C ASN A 86 -0.74 -12.87 -19.17
N LEU A 87 -0.41 -11.59 -19.31
CA LEU A 87 0.80 -11.11 -19.96
C LEU A 87 1.63 -10.22 -19.03
N SER A 88 1.59 -10.52 -17.73
CA SER A 88 2.25 -9.71 -16.71
C SER A 88 3.78 -9.77 -16.80
N ASN A 89 4.45 -8.64 -16.53
CA ASN A 89 5.90 -8.51 -16.49
C ASN A 89 6.62 -9.00 -17.76
N MET A 90 6.02 -8.79 -18.92
CA MET A 90 6.55 -9.26 -20.21
C MET A 90 7.31 -8.17 -20.99
N GLY A 91 7.37 -6.94 -20.45
CA GLY A 91 8.03 -5.80 -21.08
C GLY A 91 7.35 -5.35 -22.37
N LEU A 92 6.04 -5.60 -22.51
CA LEU A 92 5.25 -5.21 -23.67
C LEU A 92 4.94 -3.70 -23.64
N GLU A 93 4.96 -3.06 -24.80
CA GLU A 93 4.53 -1.66 -24.96
C GLU A 93 3.39 -1.58 -25.97
N GLY A 94 2.43 -0.68 -25.74
CA GLY A 94 1.33 -0.41 -26.67
C GLY A 94 0.03 -0.03 -25.96
N ASN A 95 -1.10 -0.25 -26.62
CA ASN A 95 -2.42 0.11 -26.09
C ASN A 95 -3.31 -1.12 -25.88
N ILE A 96 -4.27 -1.02 -24.96
CA ILE A 96 -5.35 -2.01 -24.85
C ILE A 96 -6.30 -1.85 -26.05
N SER A 97 -6.37 -2.89 -26.89
CA SER A 97 -7.30 -2.97 -28.01
C SER A 97 -8.75 -3.04 -27.52
N PRO A 98 -9.68 -2.22 -28.05
CA PRO A 98 -11.11 -2.31 -27.77
C PRO A 98 -11.70 -3.71 -28.01
N GLN A 99 -11.11 -4.46 -28.96
CA GLN A 99 -11.57 -5.80 -29.31
C GLN A 99 -11.38 -6.82 -28.16
N LEU A 100 -10.56 -6.54 -27.14
CA LEU A 100 -10.50 -7.38 -25.93
C LEU A 100 -11.85 -7.43 -25.19
N GLY A 101 -12.70 -6.41 -25.34
CA GLY A 101 -14.08 -6.42 -24.82
C GLY A 101 -14.97 -7.55 -25.38
N ASN A 102 -14.57 -8.17 -26.49
CA ASN A 102 -15.31 -9.28 -27.09
C ASN A 102 -14.93 -10.66 -26.51
N LEU A 103 -13.96 -10.75 -25.60
CA LEU A 103 -13.58 -12.00 -24.92
C LEU A 103 -14.62 -12.37 -23.86
N SER A 104 -15.84 -12.70 -24.27
CA SER A 104 -17.02 -12.84 -23.40
C SER A 104 -16.93 -13.92 -22.32
N PHE A 105 -15.91 -14.79 -22.35
CA PHE A 105 -15.62 -15.80 -21.34
C PHE A 105 -14.52 -15.41 -20.35
N LEU A 106 -13.91 -14.23 -20.52
CA LEU A 106 -12.78 -13.77 -19.73
C LEU A 106 -13.16 -13.60 -18.26
N VAL A 107 -12.39 -14.26 -17.39
CA VAL A 107 -12.49 -14.25 -15.93
C VAL A 107 -11.33 -13.47 -15.32
N VAL A 108 -10.14 -13.59 -15.92
CA VAL A 108 -8.91 -12.93 -15.46
C VAL A 108 -8.30 -12.17 -16.62
N LEU A 109 -8.07 -10.87 -16.42
CA LEU A 109 -7.20 -10.05 -17.25
C LEU A 109 -6.07 -9.51 -16.38
N ASP A 110 -4.84 -9.93 -16.68
CA ASP A 110 -3.63 -9.53 -15.96
C ASP A 110 -2.58 -9.04 -16.97
N LEU A 111 -2.37 -7.73 -16.99
CA LEU A 111 -1.40 -7.04 -17.85
C LEU A 111 -0.38 -6.25 -17.01
N HIS A 112 -0.26 -6.53 -15.71
CA HIS A 112 0.54 -5.70 -14.81
C HIS A 112 2.03 -5.71 -15.14
N GLY A 113 2.75 -4.64 -14.81
CA GLY A 113 4.21 -4.57 -14.95
C GLY A 113 4.68 -4.55 -16.41
N ASN A 114 4.00 -3.78 -17.26
CA ASN A 114 4.37 -3.55 -18.65
C ASN A 114 4.45 -2.04 -18.92
N SER A 115 4.57 -1.64 -20.18
CA SER A 115 4.56 -0.24 -20.62
C SER A 115 3.33 0.05 -21.48
N PHE A 116 2.17 -0.48 -21.07
CA PHE A 116 0.90 -0.16 -21.73
C PHE A 116 0.49 1.28 -21.41
N HIS A 117 0.02 2.01 -22.40
CA HIS A 117 -0.31 3.43 -22.29
C HIS A 117 -1.61 3.78 -23.03
N GLY A 118 -2.01 5.05 -22.92
CA GLY A 118 -3.27 5.56 -23.46
C GLY A 118 -4.44 5.38 -22.50
N GLU A 119 -5.65 5.62 -23.00
CA GLU A 119 -6.88 5.49 -22.22
C GLU A 119 -7.39 4.04 -22.16
N LEU A 120 -8.09 3.69 -21.07
CA LEU A 120 -8.75 2.40 -20.96
C LEU A 120 -9.97 2.35 -21.90
N PRO A 121 -10.06 1.38 -22.83
CA PRO A 121 -11.18 1.30 -23.76
C PRO A 121 -12.48 0.96 -23.04
N HIS A 122 -13.54 1.71 -23.31
CA HIS A 122 -14.86 1.48 -22.68
C HIS A 122 -15.43 0.08 -22.96
N GLU A 123 -15.07 -0.53 -24.09
CA GLU A 123 -15.45 -1.88 -24.48
C GLU A 123 -14.92 -2.95 -23.52
N LEU A 124 -13.79 -2.71 -22.84
CA LEU A 124 -13.26 -3.65 -21.85
C LEU A 124 -14.27 -3.89 -20.71
N PHE A 125 -15.09 -2.89 -20.41
CA PHE A 125 -16.11 -2.95 -19.36
C PHE A 125 -17.41 -3.61 -19.82
N GLN A 126 -17.48 -4.10 -21.07
CA GLN A 126 -18.55 -4.97 -21.55
C GLN A 126 -18.40 -6.42 -21.08
N LEU A 127 -17.30 -6.78 -20.42
CA LEU A 127 -17.03 -8.11 -19.84
C LEU A 127 -17.79 -8.40 -18.53
N HIS A 128 -18.98 -7.80 -18.38
CA HIS A 128 -19.75 -7.70 -17.15
C HIS A 128 -20.21 -9.03 -16.54
N ASN A 129 -20.27 -10.09 -17.35
CA ASN A 129 -20.85 -11.37 -16.95
C ASN A 129 -19.88 -12.29 -16.19
N ARG A 130 -18.57 -12.13 -16.37
CA ARG A 130 -17.59 -13.15 -15.94
C ARG A 130 -16.28 -12.61 -15.39
N LEU A 131 -15.90 -11.38 -15.72
CA LEU A 131 -14.62 -10.83 -15.28
C LEU A 131 -14.61 -10.73 -13.76
N LYS A 132 -13.65 -11.40 -13.11
CA LYS A 132 -13.47 -11.45 -11.65
C LYS A 132 -12.21 -10.73 -11.19
N MET A 133 -11.17 -10.72 -12.03
CA MET A 133 -9.89 -10.11 -11.72
C MET A 133 -9.43 -9.25 -12.89
N LEU A 134 -9.14 -7.99 -12.57
CA LEU A 134 -8.53 -7.03 -13.48
C LEU A 134 -7.27 -6.46 -12.81
N ASP A 135 -6.10 -6.80 -13.32
CA ASP A 135 -4.83 -6.19 -12.88
C ASP A 135 -4.15 -5.51 -14.07
N LEU A 136 -4.11 -4.17 -14.01
CA LEU A 136 -3.46 -3.29 -14.98
C LEU A 136 -2.39 -2.43 -14.29
N SER A 137 -1.95 -2.81 -13.10
CA SER A 137 -1.03 -2.01 -12.29
C SER A 137 0.36 -1.93 -12.90
N ASN A 138 1.12 -0.89 -12.52
CA ASN A 138 2.49 -0.66 -12.97
C ASN A 138 2.59 -0.61 -14.51
N ASN A 139 1.90 0.37 -15.08
CA ASN A 139 1.84 0.71 -16.50
C ASN A 139 1.78 2.25 -16.64
N ASP A 140 1.60 2.75 -17.86
CA ASP A 140 1.56 4.18 -18.19
C ASP A 140 0.16 4.63 -18.65
N PHE A 141 -0.91 4.02 -18.12
CA PHE A 141 -2.29 4.38 -18.50
C PHE A 141 -2.65 5.80 -18.04
N VAL A 142 -3.39 6.52 -18.87
CA VAL A 142 -3.85 7.91 -18.66
C VAL A 142 -5.37 8.02 -18.84
N GLY A 143 -5.93 9.19 -18.53
CA GLY A 143 -7.35 9.49 -18.77
C GLY A 143 -8.28 9.04 -17.64
N GLU A 144 -9.58 9.20 -17.82
CA GLU A 144 -10.58 8.82 -16.80
C GLU A 144 -10.84 7.32 -16.87
N ILE A 145 -10.92 6.64 -15.72
CA ILE A 145 -11.40 5.25 -15.67
C ILE A 145 -12.88 5.23 -16.12
N PRO A 146 -13.25 4.44 -17.15
CA PRO A 146 -14.62 4.44 -17.65
C PRO A 146 -15.65 3.96 -16.61
N LYS A 147 -16.76 4.69 -16.50
CA LYS A 147 -17.84 4.42 -15.52
C LYS A 147 -18.43 3.01 -15.59
N GLY A 148 -18.31 2.34 -16.74
CA GLY A 148 -18.73 0.95 -16.92
C GLY A 148 -18.01 -0.05 -16.01
N ILE A 149 -16.92 0.33 -15.34
CA ILE A 149 -16.26 -0.52 -14.34
C ILE A 149 -17.20 -0.92 -13.19
N GLY A 150 -18.18 -0.07 -12.86
CA GLY A 150 -19.23 -0.38 -11.89
C GLY A 150 -20.17 -1.50 -12.35
N ASP A 151 -20.34 -1.68 -13.68
CA ASP A 151 -21.26 -2.65 -14.26
C ASP A 151 -20.69 -4.08 -14.28
N LEU A 152 -19.42 -4.26 -13.92
CA LEU A 152 -18.75 -5.56 -13.89
C LEU A 152 -19.17 -6.42 -12.69
N THR A 153 -20.42 -6.88 -12.66
CA THR A 153 -21.09 -7.50 -11.48
C THR A 153 -20.43 -8.74 -10.85
N GLN A 154 -19.39 -9.31 -11.47
CA GLN A 154 -18.62 -10.44 -10.92
C GLN A 154 -17.21 -10.04 -10.44
N LEU A 155 -16.82 -8.78 -10.62
CA LEU A 155 -15.48 -8.27 -10.37
C LEU A 155 -15.17 -8.24 -8.87
N ARG A 156 -14.18 -9.02 -8.46
CA ARG A 156 -13.75 -9.14 -7.06
C ARG A 156 -12.47 -8.40 -6.77
N PHE A 157 -11.58 -8.32 -7.74
CA PHE A 157 -10.25 -7.74 -7.60
C PHE A 157 -9.99 -6.75 -8.73
N VAL A 158 -9.67 -5.52 -8.36
CA VAL A 158 -9.22 -4.45 -9.27
C VAL A 158 -7.93 -3.87 -8.73
N ASN A 159 -6.89 -3.94 -9.54
CA ASN A 159 -5.62 -3.30 -9.27
C ASN A 159 -5.22 -2.42 -10.46
N LEU A 160 -5.25 -1.11 -10.24
CA LEU A 160 -4.88 -0.09 -11.22
C LEU A 160 -3.74 0.80 -10.68
N GLN A 161 -3.03 0.33 -9.65
CA GLN A 161 -1.99 1.12 -8.99
C GLN A 161 -0.84 1.46 -9.93
N TYR A 162 -0.09 2.53 -9.61
CA TYR A 162 1.10 2.92 -10.37
C TYR A 162 0.78 3.14 -11.86
N ASN A 163 -0.11 4.10 -12.11
CA ASN A 163 -0.48 4.61 -13.43
C ASN A 163 -0.67 6.14 -13.32
N MET A 164 -1.17 6.78 -14.38
CA MET A 164 -1.52 8.21 -14.42
C MET A 164 -3.04 8.40 -14.62
N LEU A 165 -3.84 7.49 -14.07
CA LEU A 165 -5.29 7.50 -14.23
C LEU A 165 -5.93 8.62 -13.42
N THR A 166 -7.04 9.12 -13.93
CA THR A 166 -7.87 10.16 -13.31
C THR A 166 -9.30 9.66 -13.08
N GLY A 167 -10.10 10.46 -12.38
CA GLY A 167 -11.50 10.19 -12.10
C GLY A 167 -11.80 10.21 -10.60
N ASN A 168 -12.97 9.69 -10.24
CA ASN A 168 -13.47 9.67 -8.87
C ASN A 168 -13.93 8.27 -8.48
N ILE A 169 -13.71 7.87 -7.23
CA ILE A 169 -14.13 6.57 -6.68
C ILE A 169 -15.63 6.24 -6.84
N LEU A 170 -16.49 7.25 -7.03
CA LEU A 170 -17.93 7.11 -7.28
C LEU A 170 -18.29 6.19 -8.46
N MET A 171 -17.37 5.99 -9.41
CA MET A 171 -17.58 5.05 -10.52
C MET A 171 -17.63 3.58 -10.08
N PHE A 172 -17.07 3.26 -8.90
CA PHE A 172 -17.10 1.93 -8.34
C PHE A 172 -18.36 1.77 -7.49
N ASN A 173 -19.43 1.27 -8.11
CA ASN A 173 -20.65 0.87 -7.43
C ASN A 173 -20.90 -0.62 -7.69
N ASN A 174 -20.10 -1.46 -7.04
CA ASN A 174 -20.03 -2.88 -7.36
C ASN A 174 -20.07 -3.72 -6.08
N SER A 175 -21.19 -4.40 -5.88
CA SER A 175 -21.40 -5.21 -4.68
C SER A 175 -20.52 -6.47 -4.62
N SER A 176 -19.92 -6.90 -5.72
CA SER A 176 -19.05 -8.08 -5.74
C SER A 176 -17.59 -7.78 -5.41
N LEU A 177 -17.20 -6.50 -5.41
CA LEU A 177 -15.81 -6.06 -5.25
C LEU A 177 -15.31 -6.28 -3.82
N GLN A 178 -14.13 -6.88 -3.71
CA GLN A 178 -13.46 -7.22 -2.45
C GLN A 178 -12.14 -6.47 -2.29
N TYR A 179 -11.42 -6.24 -3.39
CA TYR A 179 -10.12 -5.58 -3.38
C TYR A 179 -10.12 -4.47 -4.44
N LEU A 180 -9.90 -3.23 -3.99
CA LEU A 180 -9.84 -2.05 -4.85
C LEU A 180 -8.56 -1.27 -4.58
N TYR A 181 -7.61 -1.35 -5.52
CA TYR A 181 -6.33 -0.70 -5.40
C TYR A 181 -6.13 0.35 -6.52
N LEU A 182 -6.04 1.61 -6.11
CA LEU A 182 -5.92 2.77 -6.99
C LEU A 182 -4.72 3.66 -6.62
N GLY A 183 -3.87 3.23 -5.67
CA GLY A 183 -2.75 4.04 -5.19
C GLY A 183 -1.71 4.39 -6.27
N TYR A 184 -1.00 5.50 -6.09
CA TYR A 184 -0.10 6.08 -7.10
C TYR A 184 -0.80 6.32 -8.45
N ASN A 185 -1.77 7.23 -8.44
CA ASN A 185 -2.50 7.74 -9.62
C ASN A 185 -2.80 9.24 -9.43
N ASN A 186 -3.56 9.82 -10.36
CA ASN A 186 -4.04 11.21 -10.32
C ASN A 186 -5.56 11.27 -10.03
N MET A 187 -6.05 10.38 -9.17
CA MET A 187 -7.47 10.33 -8.80
C MET A 187 -7.84 11.52 -7.92
N THR A 188 -9.01 12.10 -8.14
CA THR A 188 -9.47 13.33 -7.45
C THR A 188 -10.86 13.16 -6.85
N GLY A 189 -11.29 14.21 -6.11
CA GLY A 189 -12.63 14.32 -5.56
C GLY A 189 -12.73 13.85 -4.11
N ILE A 190 -13.96 13.74 -3.62
CA ILE A 190 -14.26 13.37 -2.24
C ILE A 190 -14.65 11.89 -2.13
N LEU A 191 -14.36 11.28 -0.98
CA LEU A 191 -14.91 9.96 -0.66
C LEU A 191 -16.41 10.08 -0.38
N PRO A 192 -17.26 9.31 -1.08
CA PRO A 192 -18.69 9.48 -0.99
C PRO A 192 -19.26 8.87 0.30
N THR A 193 -20.30 9.50 0.84
CA THR A 193 -20.94 9.06 2.09
C THR A 193 -21.66 7.72 1.95
N ASN A 194 -21.83 7.19 0.74
CA ASN A 194 -22.41 5.88 0.49
C ASN A 194 -21.37 4.84 0.03
N ILE A 195 -20.06 5.07 0.23
CA ILE A 195 -19.00 4.14 -0.23
C ILE A 195 -19.22 2.72 0.29
N CYS A 196 -19.59 2.55 1.56
CA CYS A 196 -19.86 1.24 2.16
C CYS A 196 -21.18 0.60 1.67
N LEU A 197 -22.12 1.40 1.15
CA LEU A 197 -23.34 0.88 0.51
C LEU A 197 -23.07 0.41 -0.91
N GLY A 198 -22.20 1.11 -1.65
CA GLY A 198 -21.81 0.75 -3.01
C GLY A 198 -20.80 -0.42 -3.06
N LEU A 199 -19.96 -0.55 -2.03
CA LEU A 199 -18.93 -1.58 -1.90
C LEU A 199 -19.09 -2.40 -0.59
N PRO A 200 -20.23 -3.07 -0.37
CA PRO A 200 -20.55 -3.72 0.91
C PRO A 200 -19.65 -4.91 1.27
N ASN A 201 -18.99 -5.52 0.29
CA ASN A 201 -18.12 -6.69 0.47
C ASN A 201 -16.62 -6.34 0.40
N LEU A 202 -16.28 -5.04 0.44
CA LEU A 202 -14.91 -4.58 0.32
C LEU A 202 -14.09 -5.00 1.53
N ARG A 203 -12.97 -5.68 1.27
CA ARG A 203 -12.00 -6.15 2.26
C ARG A 203 -10.76 -5.27 2.30
N SER A 204 -10.31 -4.77 1.16
CA SER A 204 -9.13 -3.91 1.09
C SER A 204 -9.35 -2.74 0.14
N LEU A 205 -9.06 -1.53 0.64
CA LEU A 205 -9.20 -0.27 -0.09
C LEU A 205 -7.90 0.52 -0.02
N TYR A 206 -7.18 0.62 -1.14
CA TYR A 206 -5.89 1.31 -1.21
C TYR A 206 -6.00 2.50 -2.18
N LEU A 207 -6.01 3.71 -1.63
CA LEU A 207 -6.15 4.97 -2.36
C LEU A 207 -4.93 5.89 -2.18
N TYR A 208 -3.85 5.40 -1.59
CA TYR A 208 -2.71 6.23 -1.23
C TYR A 208 -2.01 6.89 -2.42
N ALA A 209 -1.34 8.02 -2.20
CA ALA A 209 -0.64 8.77 -3.24
C ALA A 209 -1.56 9.11 -4.43
N ASN A 210 -2.62 9.87 -4.12
CA ASN A 210 -3.59 10.45 -5.06
C ASN A 210 -3.95 11.87 -4.59
N ASP A 211 -4.89 12.52 -5.26
CA ASP A 211 -5.36 13.88 -4.98
C ASP A 211 -6.77 13.91 -4.34
N PHE A 212 -7.17 12.85 -3.63
CA PHE A 212 -8.46 12.84 -2.92
C PHE A 212 -8.49 13.91 -1.83
N SER A 213 -9.62 14.59 -1.66
CA SER A 213 -9.75 15.74 -0.75
C SER A 213 -11.06 15.74 0.03
N GLY A 214 -11.25 16.74 0.89
CA GLY A 214 -12.46 16.89 1.69
C GLY A 214 -12.45 16.07 2.98
N MET A 215 -13.65 15.89 3.55
CA MET A 215 -13.83 15.17 4.82
C MET A 215 -13.93 13.67 4.59
N MET A 216 -13.27 12.89 5.44
CA MET A 216 -13.49 11.44 5.48
C MET A 216 -14.94 11.13 5.91
N PRO A 217 -15.69 10.29 5.19
CA PRO A 217 -17.11 10.09 5.44
C PRO A 217 -17.35 9.32 6.74
N ASN A 218 -18.35 9.71 7.53
CA ASN A 218 -18.74 9.03 8.77
C ASN A 218 -19.60 7.79 8.52
N VAL A 219 -19.14 6.86 7.67
CA VAL A 219 -19.91 5.67 7.24
C VAL A 219 -19.14 4.36 7.33
N TRP A 220 -17.88 4.42 7.77
CA TRP A 220 -16.98 3.27 7.83
C TRP A 220 -17.53 2.09 8.63
N ARG A 221 -18.35 2.34 9.66
CA ARG A 221 -19.05 1.30 10.42
C ARG A 221 -19.79 0.28 9.52
N ASP A 222 -20.30 0.72 8.37
CA ASP A 222 -21.10 -0.11 7.47
C ASP A 222 -20.23 -0.97 6.54
N CYS A 223 -18.94 -0.66 6.40
CA CYS A 223 -17.95 -1.46 5.66
C CYS A 223 -17.52 -2.69 6.49
N LYS A 224 -18.47 -3.57 6.84
CA LYS A 224 -18.28 -4.65 7.83
C LYS A 224 -17.20 -5.68 7.46
N GLU A 225 -16.91 -5.81 6.16
CA GLU A 225 -15.91 -6.74 5.63
C GLU A 225 -14.50 -6.14 5.54
N LEU A 226 -14.33 -4.84 5.82
CA LEU A 226 -13.08 -4.14 5.59
C LEU A 226 -12.00 -4.58 6.59
N GLU A 227 -10.89 -5.10 6.04
CA GLU A 227 -9.71 -5.61 6.71
C GLU A 227 -8.54 -4.62 6.60
N GLU A 228 -8.44 -3.89 5.49
CA GLU A 228 -7.34 -2.96 5.25
C GLU A 228 -7.84 -1.66 4.61
N LEU A 229 -7.42 -0.53 5.18
CA LEU A 229 -7.73 0.81 4.69
C LEU A 229 -6.45 1.65 4.61
N GLU A 230 -6.08 2.03 3.40
CA GLU A 230 -4.88 2.80 3.11
C GLU A 230 -5.26 4.07 2.33
N LEU A 231 -5.23 5.21 3.01
CA LEU A 231 -5.62 6.52 2.50
C LEU A 231 -4.47 7.54 2.58
N SER A 232 -3.26 7.10 2.89
CA SER A 232 -2.10 7.96 3.12
C SER A 232 -1.72 8.77 1.89
N LYS A 233 -0.99 9.88 2.04
CA LYS A 233 -0.53 10.72 0.91
C LYS A 233 -1.71 11.18 0.02
N ASN A 234 -2.70 11.81 0.62
CA ASN A 234 -3.83 12.46 -0.06
C ASN A 234 -4.04 13.87 0.54
N ASN A 235 -5.05 14.58 0.05
CA ASN A 235 -5.39 15.95 0.44
C ASN A 235 -6.63 16.01 1.36
N PHE A 236 -6.91 14.98 2.17
CA PHE A 236 -8.04 15.01 3.11
C PHE A 236 -7.80 16.10 4.16
N ASP A 237 -8.63 17.14 4.18
CA ASP A 237 -8.31 18.44 4.81
C ASP A 237 -9.36 18.99 5.77
N LYS A 238 -10.51 18.32 5.91
CA LYS A 238 -11.66 18.82 6.67
C LYS A 238 -12.10 17.77 7.69
N GLY A 239 -11.86 18.02 8.98
CA GLY A 239 -12.32 17.14 10.07
C GLY A 239 -11.26 16.19 10.64
N ARG A 240 -11.59 15.66 11.82
CA ARG A 240 -10.85 14.59 12.51
C ARG A 240 -11.07 13.24 11.83
N ILE A 241 -10.27 12.25 12.19
CA ILE A 241 -10.52 10.84 11.86
C ILE A 241 -11.93 10.46 12.36
N PRO A 242 -12.83 9.98 11.48
CA PRO A 242 -14.17 9.54 11.86
C PRO A 242 -14.15 8.50 12.99
N ALA A 243 -14.82 8.78 14.10
CA ALA A 243 -14.88 7.86 15.25
C ALA A 243 -15.49 6.48 14.88
N ASP A 244 -16.32 6.43 13.84
CA ASP A 244 -16.94 5.20 13.36
C ASP A 244 -15.98 4.25 12.63
N ILE A 245 -14.76 4.70 12.28
CA ILE A 245 -13.65 3.78 11.92
C ILE A 245 -13.36 2.84 13.09
N GLY A 246 -13.50 3.33 14.32
CA GLY A 246 -13.45 2.57 15.58
C GLY A 246 -14.31 1.29 15.58
N LYS A 247 -15.38 1.26 14.78
CA LYS A 247 -16.39 0.18 14.76
C LYS A 247 -16.12 -0.90 13.70
N LEU A 248 -15.05 -0.78 12.92
CA LEU A 248 -14.69 -1.74 11.88
C LEU A 248 -14.10 -3.03 12.46
N THR A 249 -14.93 -3.96 12.92
CA THR A 249 -14.47 -5.14 13.68
C THR A 249 -13.44 -6.05 12.98
N LYS A 250 -13.35 -6.02 11.65
CA LYS A 250 -12.39 -6.83 10.86
C LYS A 250 -11.11 -6.09 10.48
N LEU A 251 -11.01 -4.78 10.74
CA LEU A 251 -9.86 -3.98 10.33
C LEU A 251 -8.59 -4.44 11.04
N GLN A 252 -7.54 -4.66 10.26
CA GLN A 252 -6.22 -5.11 10.69
C GLN A 252 -5.17 -4.05 10.39
N SER A 253 -5.34 -3.30 9.30
CA SER A 253 -4.40 -2.29 8.85
C SER A 253 -5.14 -0.98 8.54
N LEU A 254 -4.68 0.11 9.16
CA LEU A 254 -5.19 1.46 8.91
C LEU A 254 -3.99 2.38 8.70
N TYR A 255 -3.92 2.99 7.52
CA TYR A 255 -2.85 3.92 7.16
C TYR A 255 -3.48 5.22 6.67
N LEU A 256 -3.18 6.32 7.38
CA LEU A 256 -3.76 7.65 7.13
C LEU A 256 -2.68 8.74 7.04
N ALA A 257 -1.41 8.36 7.05
CA ALA A 257 -0.29 9.29 7.14
C ALA A 257 -0.24 10.26 5.95
N LYS A 258 0.44 11.40 6.08
CA LYS A 258 0.62 12.37 4.97
C LYS A 258 -0.71 12.84 4.36
N ASN A 259 -1.67 13.17 5.23
CA ASN A 259 -2.90 13.88 4.90
C ASN A 259 -2.94 15.23 5.65
N ASN A 260 -4.00 16.01 5.44
CA ASN A 260 -4.21 17.30 6.09
C ASN A 260 -5.38 17.29 7.11
N LEU A 261 -5.61 16.16 7.80
CA LEU A 261 -6.70 15.98 8.76
C LEU A 261 -6.58 16.98 9.92
N GLU A 262 -7.63 17.26 10.70
CA GLU A 262 -7.57 18.28 11.78
C GLU A 262 -6.56 17.98 12.90
N ALA A 263 -6.05 16.75 13.02
CA ALA A 263 -4.87 16.49 13.85
C ALA A 263 -3.60 17.19 13.28
N SER A 264 -3.55 17.43 11.97
CA SER A 264 -2.49 18.09 11.20
C SER A 264 -2.83 19.50 10.70
N ARG A 265 -4.07 20.01 10.86
CA ARG A 265 -4.39 21.43 10.62
C ARG A 265 -4.30 22.21 11.91
N ILE A 266 -3.08 22.67 12.13
CA ILE A 266 -2.70 23.53 13.20
C ILE A 266 -2.58 24.95 12.65
N THR A 267 -3.22 25.89 13.35
CA THR A 267 -3.14 27.34 13.14
C THR A 267 -1.69 27.86 13.24
N GLU A 268 -1.43 29.06 12.71
CA GLU A 268 -0.10 29.74 12.69
C GLU A 268 0.63 29.85 14.07
N CYS A 269 0.04 29.36 15.16
CA CYS A 269 0.56 29.43 16.53
C CYS A 269 1.09 28.10 17.11
N ASN A 270 0.99 26.94 16.43
CA ASN A 270 1.46 25.67 17.02
C ASN A 270 2.67 25.13 16.27
N HIS A 271 3.69 24.76 17.02
CA HIS A 271 4.94 24.21 16.52
C HIS A 271 5.08 22.76 16.98
N THR A 272 5.79 21.95 16.20
CA THR A 272 6.32 20.68 16.68
C THR A 272 7.35 20.97 17.75
N LEU A 273 7.36 20.17 18.81
CA LEU A 273 8.34 20.31 19.88
C LEU A 273 9.78 20.16 19.36
N SER A 274 10.73 20.61 20.15
CA SER A 274 12.16 20.42 19.97
C SER A 274 12.72 19.34 20.92
N ALA A 275 13.96 18.92 20.68
CA ALA A 275 14.66 17.98 21.57
C ALA A 275 14.77 18.50 23.01
N SER A 276 14.90 19.82 23.21
CA SER A 276 14.95 20.42 24.55
C SER A 276 13.60 20.42 25.25
N ASP A 277 12.49 20.56 24.52
CA ASP A 277 11.15 20.63 25.11
C ASP A 277 10.76 19.30 25.76
N LEU A 278 11.25 18.17 25.23
CA LEU A 278 11.06 16.86 25.84
C LEU A 278 11.63 16.75 27.27
N ARG A 279 12.56 17.65 27.63
CA ARG A 279 13.23 17.70 28.94
C ARG A 279 12.54 18.65 29.91
N ASP A 280 11.62 19.50 29.43
CA ASP A 280 10.85 20.39 30.28
C ASP A 280 9.86 19.57 31.13
N PRO A 281 9.89 19.66 32.47
CA PRO A 281 9.03 18.85 33.32
C PRO A 281 7.52 19.06 33.10
N GLU A 282 7.10 20.27 32.73
CA GLU A 282 5.69 20.57 32.49
C GLU A 282 5.23 19.99 31.15
N ILE A 283 6.00 20.19 30.08
CA ILE A 283 5.72 19.63 28.75
C ILE A 283 5.74 18.10 28.83
N SER A 284 6.74 17.52 29.50
CA SER A 284 6.86 16.08 29.72
C SER A 284 5.63 15.49 30.43
N SER A 285 5.07 16.22 31.40
CA SER A 285 3.83 15.85 32.10
C SER A 285 2.60 15.85 31.18
N LEU A 286 2.50 16.85 30.28
CA LEU A 286 1.44 16.93 29.27
C LEU A 286 1.55 15.80 28.25
N ILE A 287 2.77 15.48 27.79
CA ILE A 287 3.03 14.35 26.89
C ILE A 287 2.63 13.04 27.56
N ALA A 288 3.06 12.80 28.80
CA ALA A 288 2.69 11.60 29.56
C ALA A 288 1.17 11.41 29.64
N SER A 289 0.44 12.49 29.92
CA SER A 289 -1.02 12.45 29.97
C SER A 289 -1.65 12.18 28.60
N LYS A 290 -1.11 12.80 27.53
CA LYS A 290 -1.61 12.58 26.18
C LYS A 290 -1.32 11.17 25.67
N MET A 291 -0.16 10.60 26.02
CA MET A 291 0.16 9.20 25.73
C MET A 291 -0.82 8.24 26.41
N LYS A 292 -1.23 8.50 27.66
CA LYS A 292 -2.23 7.65 28.34
C LYS A 292 -3.58 7.71 27.63
N GLU A 293 -4.04 8.91 27.27
CA GLU A 293 -5.24 9.09 26.46
C GLU A 293 -5.15 8.31 25.13
N PHE A 294 -4.02 8.40 24.43
CA PHE A 294 -3.79 7.72 23.16
C PHE A 294 -3.78 6.20 23.30
N HIS A 295 -3.08 5.66 24.31
CA HIS A 295 -3.02 4.22 24.58
C HIS A 295 -4.40 3.61 24.88
N ASN A 296 -5.31 4.41 25.46
CA ASN A 296 -6.67 4.00 25.81
C ASN A 296 -7.65 4.08 24.61
N LEU A 297 -7.21 4.56 23.44
CA LEU A 297 -8.05 4.57 22.23
C LEU A 297 -8.46 3.15 21.84
N HIS A 298 -9.77 2.97 21.64
CA HIS A 298 -10.33 1.72 21.17
C HIS A 298 -10.36 1.71 19.64
N MET A 299 -9.25 1.27 19.05
CA MET A 299 -9.14 1.02 17.63
C MET A 299 -9.65 -0.39 17.29
N PRO A 300 -10.20 -0.58 16.09
CA PRO A 300 -10.60 -1.91 15.63
C PRO A 300 -9.39 -2.82 15.46
N GLY A 301 -9.64 -4.13 15.51
CA GLY A 301 -8.62 -5.17 15.31
C GLY A 301 -8.26 -5.93 16.57
N ALA A 302 -7.44 -6.97 16.41
CA ALA A 302 -7.00 -7.78 17.53
C ALA A 302 -6.00 -7.00 18.39
N LYS A 303 -6.26 -6.91 19.71
CA LYS A 303 -5.34 -6.34 20.71
C LYS A 303 -4.12 -7.24 20.94
N LYS A 304 -3.27 -7.35 19.91
CA LYS A 304 -2.07 -8.19 19.89
C LYS A 304 -0.89 -7.33 19.45
N ALA A 305 0.25 -7.53 20.11
CA ALA A 305 1.50 -6.84 19.79
C ALA A 305 1.94 -7.09 18.33
N GLN A 306 1.92 -6.03 17.51
CA GLN A 306 2.28 -6.06 16.10
C GLN A 306 3.79 -5.87 15.85
N ILE A 307 4.51 -5.28 16.81
CA ILE A 307 5.92 -4.90 16.66
C ILE A 307 6.82 -6.08 16.25
N TRP A 308 6.61 -7.26 16.86
CA TRP A 308 7.44 -8.44 16.61
C TRP A 308 7.30 -8.95 15.18
N GLN A 309 6.08 -8.94 14.65
CA GLN A 309 5.83 -9.36 13.27
C GLN A 309 6.39 -8.32 12.29
N ARG A 310 6.26 -7.03 12.59
CA ARG A 310 6.83 -5.94 11.80
C ARG A 310 8.36 -6.05 11.71
N MET A 311 9.05 -6.23 12.83
CA MET A 311 10.50 -6.42 12.84
C MET A 311 10.96 -7.63 12.03
N ARG A 312 10.25 -8.76 12.06
CA ARG A 312 10.61 -9.92 11.23
C ARG A 312 10.42 -9.66 9.74
N LYS A 313 9.33 -8.98 9.35
CA LYS A 313 9.13 -8.54 7.96
C LYS A 313 10.26 -7.62 7.51
N TRP A 314 10.63 -6.65 8.34
CA TRP A 314 11.74 -5.72 8.07
C TRP A 314 13.08 -6.43 8.04
N LEU A 315 13.35 -7.40 8.92
CA LEU A 315 14.58 -8.20 8.88
C LEU A 315 14.69 -8.96 7.55
N ASN A 316 13.62 -9.62 7.10
CA ASN A 316 13.62 -10.32 5.82
C ASN A 316 13.85 -9.36 4.64
N HIS A 317 13.24 -8.17 4.69
CA HIS A 317 13.44 -7.16 3.67
C HIS A 317 14.87 -6.56 3.70
N ALA A 318 15.43 -6.33 4.89
CA ALA A 318 16.81 -5.89 5.05
C ALA A 318 17.77 -6.93 4.46
N LYS A 319 17.55 -8.22 4.73
CA LYS A 319 18.35 -9.31 4.14
C LYS A 319 18.25 -9.38 2.61
N SER A 320 17.10 -9.03 2.01
CA SER A 320 16.96 -9.01 0.55
C SER A 320 17.62 -7.80 -0.11
N LEU A 321 17.77 -6.69 0.61
CA LEU A 321 18.36 -5.45 0.08
C LEU A 321 19.87 -5.33 0.36
N CYS A 322 20.34 -5.79 1.52
CA CYS A 322 21.68 -5.51 2.01
C CYS A 322 22.77 -6.26 1.23
N SER A 323 23.92 -5.61 1.06
CA SER A 323 25.14 -6.27 0.62
C SER A 323 25.59 -7.34 1.65
N GLN A 324 26.30 -8.38 1.19
CA GLN A 324 26.84 -9.41 2.08
C GLN A 324 27.71 -8.83 3.22
N LYS A 325 28.45 -7.75 2.92
CA LYS A 325 29.26 -7.03 3.91
C LYS A 325 28.39 -6.45 5.02
N ASP A 326 27.27 -5.83 4.68
CA ASP A 326 26.37 -5.26 5.69
C ASP A 326 25.61 -6.33 6.47
N ILE A 327 25.20 -7.44 5.82
CA ILE A 327 24.59 -8.58 6.52
C ILE A 327 25.50 -9.07 7.67
N ILE A 328 26.81 -9.18 7.40
CA ILE A 328 27.82 -9.57 8.39
C ILE A 328 28.01 -8.47 9.43
N ASN A 329 28.23 -7.22 9.01
CA ASN A 329 28.53 -6.10 9.90
C ASN A 329 27.40 -5.81 10.90
N PHE A 330 26.15 -5.96 10.47
CA PHE A 330 24.96 -5.73 11.29
C PHE A 330 24.43 -7.01 11.95
N GLY A 331 25.07 -8.16 11.71
CA GLY A 331 24.70 -9.43 12.34
C GLY A 331 23.28 -9.91 12.01
N LEU A 332 22.76 -9.60 10.82
CA LEU A 332 21.36 -9.87 10.45
C LEU A 332 21.00 -11.36 10.49
N ASP A 333 21.97 -12.25 10.27
CA ASP A 333 21.74 -13.70 10.32
C ASP A 333 21.34 -14.21 11.69
N ASN A 334 21.84 -13.58 12.76
CA ASN A 334 21.52 -13.95 14.13
C ASN A 334 20.27 -13.23 14.67
N LEU A 335 19.78 -12.20 13.98
CA LEU A 335 18.77 -11.31 14.52
C LEU A 335 17.39 -11.97 14.69
N ASP A 336 17.06 -12.99 13.91
CA ASP A 336 15.79 -13.71 14.08
C ASP A 336 15.74 -14.48 15.42
N ALA A 337 16.87 -15.04 15.85
CA ALA A 337 17.01 -15.68 17.15
C ALA A 337 16.91 -14.65 18.28
N GLU A 338 17.55 -13.49 18.11
CA GLU A 338 17.46 -12.38 19.08
C GLU A 338 16.02 -11.87 19.25
N LEU A 339 15.30 -11.66 18.15
CA LEU A 339 13.88 -11.26 18.18
C LEU A 339 12.99 -12.32 18.84
N SER A 340 13.30 -13.61 18.64
CA SER A 340 12.57 -14.71 19.28
C SER A 340 12.78 -14.74 20.79
N MET A 341 14.03 -14.55 21.23
CA MET A 341 14.40 -14.52 22.64
C MET A 341 13.80 -13.29 23.36
N LEU A 342 13.93 -12.09 22.78
CA LEU A 342 13.34 -10.88 23.38
C LEU A 342 11.82 -10.98 23.49
N ARG A 343 11.16 -11.49 22.44
CA ARG A 343 9.71 -11.71 22.49
C ARG A 343 9.35 -12.66 23.62
N ALA A 344 10.06 -13.77 23.80
CA ALA A 344 9.79 -14.73 24.87
C ALA A 344 9.97 -14.08 26.25
N LEU A 345 11.13 -13.47 26.51
CA LEU A 345 11.44 -12.85 27.80
C LEU A 345 10.47 -11.73 28.17
N LEU A 346 10.13 -10.87 27.22
CA LEU A 346 9.22 -9.76 27.51
C LEU A 346 7.80 -10.27 27.72
N SER A 347 7.35 -11.31 26.98
CA SER A 347 5.98 -11.84 27.07
C SER A 347 5.65 -12.58 28.38
N GLU A 348 6.63 -12.87 29.24
CA GLU A 348 6.42 -13.56 30.52
C GLU A 348 5.79 -12.65 31.60
N GLU A 349 5.96 -11.33 31.49
CA GLU A 349 5.32 -10.35 32.39
C GLU A 349 3.92 -9.98 31.85
N TYR A 350 2.92 -9.79 32.71
CA TYR A 350 1.61 -9.28 32.29
C TYR A 350 1.79 -7.89 31.65
N GLN A 351 1.49 -7.78 30.36
CA GLN A 351 1.66 -6.54 29.60
C GLN A 351 0.32 -5.88 29.31
N GLU A 352 0.22 -4.60 29.65
CA GLU A 352 -0.85 -3.75 29.14
C GLU A 352 -0.61 -3.50 27.65
N ILE A 353 -1.57 -3.93 26.82
CA ILE A 353 -1.59 -3.67 25.38
C ILE A 353 -2.49 -2.46 25.11
N GLY A 354 -1.89 -1.39 24.61
CA GLY A 354 -2.59 -0.17 24.21
C GLY A 354 -2.50 0.07 22.70
N PHE A 355 -3.28 1.03 22.20
CA PHE A 355 -3.06 1.54 20.85
C PHE A 355 -1.88 2.51 20.89
N CYS A 356 -0.72 2.06 20.46
CA CYS A 356 0.54 2.80 20.58
C CYS A 356 0.83 3.56 19.29
N HIS A 357 1.46 4.73 19.42
CA HIS A 357 1.95 5.54 18.33
C HIS A 357 3.17 4.89 17.66
N ASN A 358 4.06 4.31 18.47
CA ASN A 358 5.30 3.61 18.13
C ASN A 358 6.42 4.49 17.53
N ASP A 359 6.21 5.80 17.44
CA ASP A 359 7.17 6.77 16.87
C ASP A 359 7.02 8.17 17.52
N LEU A 360 7.01 8.22 18.86
CA LEU A 360 6.86 9.47 19.61
C LEU A 360 8.17 10.25 19.79
N GLN A 361 8.76 10.65 18.66
CA GLN A 361 9.78 11.68 18.60
C GLN A 361 9.17 13.09 18.67
N TYR A 362 9.95 14.11 19.01
CA TYR A 362 9.44 15.49 19.19
C TYR A 362 8.81 16.07 17.92
N GLY A 363 9.23 15.63 16.73
CA GLY A 363 8.64 16.06 15.45
C GLY A 363 7.18 15.59 15.28
N ASN A 364 6.77 14.58 16.03
CA ASN A 364 5.42 14.00 16.01
C ASN A 364 4.54 14.50 17.16
N ILE A 365 5.03 15.47 17.94
CA ILE A 365 4.33 16.06 19.08
C ILE A 365 4.22 17.56 18.84
N MET A 366 3.00 18.06 18.75
CA MET A 366 2.73 19.49 18.65
C MET A 366 2.12 20.02 19.95
N MET A 367 2.50 21.24 20.30
CA MET A 367 1.93 21.95 21.45
C MET A 367 1.28 23.24 20.98
N ASP A 368 0.01 23.40 21.36
CA ASP A 368 -0.70 24.65 21.23
C ASP A 368 -0.29 25.60 22.35
N GLU A 369 0.36 26.72 22.02
CA GLU A 369 0.93 27.66 22.99
C GLU A 369 -0.13 28.35 23.86
N GLU A 370 -1.32 28.61 23.31
CA GLU A 370 -2.39 29.32 24.03
C GLU A 370 -3.09 28.41 25.04
N THR A 371 -3.43 27.20 24.59
CA THR A 371 -4.20 26.23 25.39
C THR A 371 -3.32 25.28 26.18
N ARG A 372 -2.02 25.24 25.90
CA ARG A 372 -1.04 24.26 26.41
C ARG A 372 -1.48 22.82 26.18
N SER A 373 -2.15 22.56 25.05
CA SER A 373 -2.64 21.21 24.70
C SER A 373 -1.65 20.49 23.79
N ILE A 374 -1.41 19.20 24.07
CA ILE A 374 -0.56 18.33 23.25
C ILE A 374 -1.41 17.60 22.22
N THR A 375 -0.94 17.63 20.97
CA THR A 375 -1.49 16.85 19.86
C THR A 375 -0.41 15.94 19.31
N LEU A 376 -0.69 14.63 19.25
CA LEU A 376 0.18 13.65 18.60
C LEU A 376 -0.19 13.56 17.12
N ILE A 377 0.78 13.48 16.23
CA ILE A 377 0.59 13.39 14.77
C ILE A 377 1.51 12.36 14.14
N ASP A 378 1.27 12.05 12.86
CA ASP A 378 2.04 11.09 12.08
C ASP A 378 1.97 9.65 12.61
N TYR A 379 0.77 9.09 12.52
CA TYR A 379 0.43 7.76 13.00
C TYR A 379 0.97 6.62 12.10
N GLU A 380 2.01 6.83 11.29
CA GLU A 380 2.55 5.88 10.30
C GLU A 380 2.89 4.51 10.92
N TYR A 381 3.41 4.52 12.16
CA TYR A 381 3.80 3.30 12.87
C TYR A 381 2.74 2.84 13.88
N SER A 382 1.60 3.53 13.98
CA SER A 382 0.61 3.26 15.03
C SER A 382 -0.01 1.87 14.89
N SER A 383 -0.11 1.15 16.00
CA SER A 383 -0.67 -0.20 16.08
C SER A 383 -0.83 -0.65 17.53
N TYR A 384 -1.61 -1.72 17.76
CA TYR A 384 -1.67 -2.37 19.07
C TYR A 384 -0.30 -2.95 19.47
N ASN A 385 0.26 -2.45 20.56
CA ASN A 385 1.55 -2.88 21.11
C ASN A 385 1.58 -2.76 22.64
N PRO A 386 2.59 -3.34 23.30
CA PRO A 386 2.82 -3.13 24.73
C PRO A 386 3.03 -1.63 25.00
N VAL A 387 2.29 -1.04 25.94
CA VAL A 387 2.42 0.39 26.28
C VAL A 387 3.86 0.73 26.71
N ALA A 388 4.53 -0.24 27.32
CA ALA A 388 5.93 -0.13 27.73
C ALA A 388 6.88 0.07 26.54
N TYR A 389 6.55 -0.46 25.36
CA TYR A 389 7.34 -0.22 24.14
C TYR A 389 7.25 1.24 23.69
N ASP A 390 6.05 1.83 23.69
CA ASP A 390 5.86 3.21 23.22
C ASP A 390 6.49 4.22 24.17
N LEU A 391 6.38 3.96 25.48
CA LEU A 391 7.12 4.70 26.52
C LEU A 391 8.65 4.57 26.33
N ALA A 392 9.14 3.36 26.07
CA ALA A 392 10.56 3.12 25.80
C ALA A 392 11.03 3.87 24.55
N ASN A 393 10.21 3.88 23.51
CA ASN A 393 10.45 4.63 22.29
C ASN A 393 10.58 6.12 22.59
N HIS A 394 9.60 6.71 23.28
CA HIS A 394 9.63 8.12 23.64
C HIS A 394 10.89 8.50 24.42
N PHE A 395 11.30 7.69 25.41
CA PHE A 395 12.55 7.93 26.16
C PHE A 395 13.81 7.78 25.30
N CYS A 396 13.84 6.79 24.39
CA CYS A 396 14.97 6.64 23.46
C CYS A 396 15.11 7.85 22.52
N GLU A 397 14.01 8.47 22.10
CA GLU A 397 14.03 9.65 21.23
C GLU A 397 14.54 10.92 21.93
N MET A 398 14.60 10.96 23.27
CA MET A 398 15.26 12.05 24.01
C MET A 398 16.79 12.07 23.81
N ALA A 399 17.38 10.98 23.29
CA ALA A 399 18.78 10.94 22.89
C ALA A 399 19.03 11.51 21.47
N ALA A 400 17.97 11.80 20.70
CA ALA A 400 18.08 12.29 19.34
C ALA A 400 17.93 13.83 19.27
N ASN A 401 18.67 14.45 18.36
CA ASN A 401 18.42 15.83 17.93
C ASN A 401 18.66 15.97 16.41
N TYR A 402 17.57 15.82 15.67
CA TYR A 402 17.46 15.95 14.22
C TYR A 402 17.59 17.40 13.70
N HIS A 403 17.69 18.41 14.57
CA HIS A 403 17.93 19.81 14.18
C HIS A 403 19.39 20.24 14.40
N THR A 404 20.33 19.34 14.15
CA THR A 404 21.78 19.60 14.23
C THR A 404 22.44 19.38 12.86
N ASP A 405 23.69 19.81 12.71
CA ASP A 405 24.49 19.53 11.50
C ASP A 405 24.73 18.03 11.27
N THR A 406 24.49 17.21 12.30
CA THR A 406 24.66 15.75 12.29
C THR A 406 23.40 15.07 12.84
N PRO A 407 22.26 15.17 12.15
CA PRO A 407 20.96 14.76 12.68
C PRO A 407 20.85 13.24 12.94
N HIS A 408 21.75 12.45 12.36
CA HIS A 408 21.85 11.01 12.51
C HIS A 408 22.62 10.57 13.78
N VAL A 409 23.30 11.49 14.48
CA VAL A 409 24.11 11.19 15.67
C VAL A 409 23.23 11.24 16.92
N LEU A 410 23.26 10.16 17.70
CA LEU A 410 22.48 9.99 18.92
C LEU A 410 23.37 10.21 20.15
N ASP A 411 22.92 11.08 21.06
CA ASP A 411 23.59 11.37 22.32
C ASP A 411 22.92 10.64 23.48
N TYR A 412 23.35 9.40 23.70
CA TYR A 412 22.84 8.57 24.80
C TYR A 412 23.20 9.09 26.19
N SER A 413 24.04 10.12 26.32
CA SER A 413 24.24 10.79 27.63
C SER A 413 23.03 11.62 28.04
N LYS A 414 22.15 11.96 27.10
CA LYS A 414 20.88 12.67 27.33
C LYS A 414 19.69 11.76 27.60
N TYR A 415 19.87 10.43 27.58
CA TYR A 415 18.81 9.50 27.93
C TYR A 415 18.31 9.79 29.36
N PRO A 416 16.99 9.84 29.60
CA PRO A 416 16.45 10.23 30.90
C PRO A 416 16.90 9.30 32.02
N ASP A 417 17.27 9.88 33.16
CA ASP A 417 17.67 9.09 34.32
C ASP A 417 16.47 8.34 34.95
N LEU A 418 16.72 7.56 36.00
CA LEU A 418 15.67 6.79 36.64
C LEU A 418 14.59 7.68 37.28
N GLU A 419 14.97 8.78 37.92
CA GLU A 419 14.03 9.66 38.62
C GLU A 419 13.12 10.39 37.63
N GLU A 420 13.67 10.83 36.51
CA GLU A 420 12.90 11.46 35.44
C GLU A 420 11.91 10.48 34.80
N ARG A 421 12.34 9.24 34.50
CA ARG A 421 11.44 8.20 33.98
C ARG A 421 10.35 7.83 34.98
N ARG A 422 10.68 7.71 36.27
CA ARG A 422 9.69 7.48 37.35
C ARG A 422 8.67 8.60 37.41
N ARG A 423 9.10 9.87 37.31
CA ARG A 423 8.21 11.03 37.29
C ARG A 423 7.26 10.99 36.08
N PHE A 424 7.78 10.73 34.88
CA PHE A 424 6.96 10.60 33.67
C PHE A 424 5.92 9.49 33.83
N ILE A 425 6.35 8.31 34.30
CA ILE A 425 5.49 7.13 34.46
C ILE A 425 4.44 7.36 35.56
N TYR A 426 4.80 8.02 36.66
CA TYR A 426 3.85 8.40 37.70
C TYR A 426 2.75 9.30 37.12
N THR A 427 3.13 10.34 36.36
CA THR A 427 2.15 11.20 35.68
C THR A 427 1.26 10.39 34.74
N TYR A 428 1.86 9.59 33.84
CA TYR A 428 1.16 8.73 32.88
C TYR A 428 0.10 7.84 33.55
N LEU A 429 0.46 7.17 34.64
CA LEU A 429 -0.46 6.29 35.38
C LEU A 429 -1.53 7.10 36.14
N SER A 430 -1.21 8.30 36.59
CA SER A 430 -2.15 9.16 37.34
C SER A 430 -3.15 9.92 36.46
N SER A 431 -2.98 9.93 35.14
CA SER A 431 -3.76 10.76 34.21
C SER A 431 -5.27 10.47 34.20
N GLU A 432 -5.71 9.31 34.69
CA GLU A 432 -7.14 8.95 34.82
C GLU A 432 -7.70 9.19 36.24
N GLY A 433 -6.98 9.94 37.08
CA GLY A 433 -7.35 10.21 38.48
C GLY A 433 -6.94 9.10 39.45
N GLU A 434 -6.19 8.11 38.98
CA GLU A 434 -5.60 7.07 39.81
C GLU A 434 -4.40 7.60 40.62
N LYS A 435 -4.12 6.96 41.75
CA LYS A 435 -2.90 7.20 42.54
C LYS A 435 -2.03 5.95 42.49
N PRO A 436 -1.10 5.84 41.53
CA PRO A 436 -0.26 4.66 41.40
C PRO A 436 0.65 4.52 42.62
N SER A 437 0.81 3.29 43.11
CA SER A 437 1.80 2.98 44.14
C SER A 437 3.22 3.09 43.57
N GLY A 438 4.21 3.35 44.44
CA GLY A 438 5.61 3.38 44.03
C GLY A 438 6.06 2.07 43.35
N ALA A 439 5.53 0.93 43.82
CA ALA A 439 5.80 -0.37 43.22
C ALA A 439 5.27 -0.52 41.78
N GLN A 440 4.08 0.04 41.48
CA GLN A 440 3.54 0.03 40.11
C GLN A 440 4.39 0.89 39.16
N VAL A 441 4.83 2.07 39.63
CA VAL A 441 5.74 2.94 38.87
C VAL A 441 7.06 2.23 38.59
N ASP A 442 7.65 1.60 39.61
CA ASP A 442 8.92 0.88 39.49
C ASP A 442 8.82 -0.34 38.57
N GLN A 443 7.71 -1.09 38.66
CA GLN A 443 7.46 -2.22 37.78
C GLN A 443 7.37 -1.79 36.31
N LEU A 444 6.58 -0.74 36.01
CA LEU A 444 6.46 -0.23 34.65
C LEU A 444 7.77 0.39 34.15
N ALA A 445 8.50 1.13 35.01
CA ALA A 445 9.81 1.69 34.65
C ALA A 445 10.83 0.62 34.27
N ASN A 446 10.89 -0.48 35.02
CA ASN A 446 11.77 -1.61 34.71
C ASN A 446 11.36 -2.30 33.41
N LEU A 447 10.07 -2.51 33.17
CA LEU A 447 9.59 -3.11 31.92
C LEU A 447 9.87 -2.21 30.71
N VAL A 448 9.64 -0.91 30.84
CA VAL A 448 9.98 0.11 29.82
C VAL A 448 11.47 0.04 29.49
N GLU A 449 12.33 -0.06 30.50
CA GLU A 449 13.76 -0.17 30.26
C GLU A 449 14.12 -1.43 29.46
N LYS A 450 13.55 -2.59 29.77
CA LYS A 450 13.77 -3.81 28.97
C LYS A 450 13.30 -3.64 27.51
N TYR A 451 12.22 -2.89 27.27
CA TYR A 451 11.70 -2.62 25.94
C TYR A 451 12.59 -1.71 25.07
N THR A 452 13.54 -0.97 25.67
CA THR A 452 14.55 -0.22 24.90
C THR A 452 15.38 -1.12 23.99
N LEU A 453 15.59 -2.38 24.37
CA LEU A 453 16.27 -3.37 23.53
C LEU A 453 15.51 -3.62 22.22
N ALA A 454 14.18 -3.80 22.30
CA ALA A 454 13.34 -3.96 21.13
C ALA A 454 13.32 -2.68 20.28
N ASN A 455 13.29 -1.51 20.92
CA ASN A 455 13.33 -0.22 20.23
C ASN A 455 14.60 -0.03 19.39
N HIS A 456 15.76 -0.35 19.95
CA HIS A 456 17.03 -0.26 19.24
C HIS A 456 17.10 -1.19 18.03
N LEU A 457 16.55 -2.41 18.13
CA LEU A 457 16.47 -3.30 16.97
C LEU A 457 15.48 -2.80 15.90
N PHE A 458 14.33 -2.29 16.34
CA PHE A 458 13.29 -1.77 15.45
C PHE A 458 13.82 -0.65 14.56
N TRP A 459 14.36 0.40 15.19
CA TRP A 459 14.88 1.57 14.47
C TRP A 459 16.25 1.31 13.84
N GLY A 460 17.03 0.36 14.36
CA GLY A 460 18.23 -0.15 13.71
C GLY A 460 17.92 -0.78 12.36
N LEU A 461 16.92 -1.66 12.29
CA LEU A 461 16.44 -2.26 11.04
C LEU A 461 15.88 -1.21 10.09
N TRP A 462 15.05 -0.28 10.59
CA TRP A 462 14.51 0.81 9.79
C TRP A 462 15.63 1.65 9.16
N GLY A 463 16.62 2.09 9.96
CA GLY A 463 17.75 2.87 9.46
C GLY A 463 18.56 2.10 8.41
N LEU A 464 18.77 0.80 8.61
CA LEU A 464 19.50 -0.01 7.64
C LEU A 464 18.76 -0.09 6.30
N ILE A 465 17.45 -0.39 6.31
CA ILE A 465 16.62 -0.42 5.11
C ILE A 465 16.61 0.95 4.43
N SER A 466 16.39 2.01 5.21
CA SER A 466 16.37 3.39 4.74
C SER A 466 17.66 3.79 4.01
N SER A 467 18.82 3.28 4.44
CA SER A 467 20.09 3.55 3.75
C SER A 467 20.19 3.02 2.32
N TYR A 468 19.29 2.10 1.93
CA TYR A 468 19.22 1.52 0.59
C TYR A 468 18.09 2.08 -0.27
N VAL A 469 17.07 2.71 0.34
CA VAL A 469 15.83 3.08 -0.36
C VAL A 469 15.51 4.58 -0.30
N ASN A 470 16.09 5.33 0.64
CA ASN A 470 15.86 6.76 0.79
C ASN A 470 16.99 7.59 0.17
N THR A 471 16.60 8.74 -0.37
CA THR A 471 17.51 9.72 -0.99
C THR A 471 17.61 11.02 -0.19
N ILE A 472 17.04 11.07 1.01
CA ILE A 472 17.12 12.22 1.92
C ILE A 472 18.54 12.31 2.47
N ASP A 473 19.05 13.53 2.61
CA ASP A 473 20.36 13.83 3.18
C ASP A 473 20.40 13.53 4.70
N PHE A 474 20.58 12.26 5.02
CA PHE A 474 20.67 11.72 6.38
C PHE A 474 21.51 10.44 6.34
N ASP A 475 22.52 10.30 7.21
CA ASP A 475 23.33 9.08 7.28
C ASP A 475 22.59 7.96 8.02
N TYR A 476 21.67 7.33 7.30
CA TYR A 476 20.85 6.23 7.79
C TYR A 476 21.66 5.04 8.26
N LYS A 477 22.82 4.79 7.64
CA LYS A 477 23.67 3.64 7.96
C LYS A 477 24.40 3.87 9.29
N GLU A 478 24.90 5.08 9.52
CA GLU A 478 25.50 5.46 10.81
C GLU A 478 24.45 5.51 11.93
N TYR A 479 23.25 6.04 11.67
CA TYR A 479 22.12 5.98 12.61
C TYR A 479 21.80 4.53 13.02
N SER A 480 21.65 3.65 12.02
CA SER A 480 21.40 2.22 12.23
C SER A 480 22.49 1.58 13.09
N ARG A 481 23.76 1.86 12.77
CA ARG A 481 24.92 1.33 13.49
C ARG A 481 24.92 1.73 14.96
N GLN A 482 24.55 2.98 15.27
CA GLN A 482 24.46 3.45 16.66
C GLN A 482 23.34 2.72 17.43
N ARG A 483 22.16 2.53 16.82
CA ARG A 483 21.05 1.79 17.45
C ARG A 483 21.44 0.33 17.73
N PHE A 484 21.99 -0.40 16.77
CA PHE A 484 22.47 -1.79 16.99
C PHE A 484 23.60 -1.86 18.04
N LYS A 485 24.54 -0.91 18.02
CA LYS A 485 25.59 -0.83 19.03
C LYS A 485 25.01 -0.66 20.43
N GLN A 486 23.98 0.19 20.59
CA GLN A 486 23.35 0.36 21.89
C GLN A 486 22.62 -0.88 22.36
N TYR A 487 21.91 -1.57 21.46
CA TYR A 487 21.30 -2.87 21.77
C TYR A 487 22.33 -3.83 22.40
N HIS A 488 23.48 -4.01 21.74
CA HIS A 488 24.52 -4.92 22.25
C HIS A 488 25.15 -4.44 23.57
N LEU A 489 25.28 -3.13 23.78
CA LEU A 489 25.84 -2.57 25.00
C LEU A 489 24.91 -2.77 26.22
N LYS A 490 23.60 -2.58 26.04
CA LYS A 490 22.60 -2.64 27.12
C LYS A 490 22.08 -4.03 27.41
N LYS A 491 22.09 -4.92 26.41
CA LYS A 491 21.55 -6.29 26.53
C LYS A 491 22.04 -7.06 27.76
N PRO A 492 23.35 -7.11 28.09
CA PRO A 492 23.83 -7.89 29.23
C PRO A 492 23.32 -7.38 30.57
N THR A 493 23.14 -6.06 30.72
CA THR A 493 22.70 -5.46 31.98
C THR A 493 21.19 -5.52 32.18
N LEU A 494 20.42 -5.51 31.09
CA LEU A 494 18.95 -5.49 31.15
C LEU A 494 18.33 -6.89 31.14
N LEU A 495 19.09 -7.90 30.70
CA LEU A 495 18.67 -9.31 30.68
C LEU A 495 19.43 -10.18 31.69
N ALA A 496 20.29 -9.59 32.52
CA ALA A 496 20.84 -10.24 33.72
C ALA A 496 19.80 -10.23 34.84
#